data_AF-A0A7Y1XXT4-F1
#
_entry.id   AF-A0A7Y1XXT4-F1
#
_cell.length_a   1.000
_cell.length_b   1.000
_cell.length_c   1.000
_cell.angle_alpha   90.00
_cell.angle_beta   90.00
_cell.angle_gamma   90.00
#
_symmetry.space_group_name_H-M   'P 1'
#
loop_
_entity.id
_entity.type
_entity.pdbx_description
1 polymer ?
#
loop_
_entity_poly.entity_id
_entity_poly.type
_entity_poly.pdbx_seq_one_letter_code
_entity_poly.pdbx_strand_id
1 'polypeptide(L)'
;MKRVLPLHCVVLILAFTTLWTGCKKEEEADVPPNIALEAVQDGLLIDLTITSQDPENAVTELSIDWGDSDIDIIQGISSTTIEEEHLYDEPSETTITVTAWDADGDKTEETVVLNPDFAAVDLSGIKNTLYKDSEDEFLILTVNLHTYQEDRQNEKFHIITELIGQMDVDLIALQECAQHQSAELVSGEIKADNMALILSERIQENYGVDYSFVWDWAHYGWNVWEEGLAVMSKHPITDSEGRYISSSQSTSSIISRKGLHAAVSLPQGDIDIFSVHTHWRTSESDTEQDQQVMELQAMVEEKELQNSPLGSIVCGDFNSNPTSSPPWDNGYVTMLDNGTYVDTFLEVYPDANDLPQQHIYNTIGGSFPGGS
;
A
#
# COMPACT_ATOMS: atom_id res chain seq x y z
N MET A 1 -5.35 103.24 -62.96
CA MET A 1 -4.18 104.05 -63.37
C MET A 1 -2.96 103.12 -63.39
N LYS A 2 -2.16 103.14 -64.46
CA LYS A 2 -1.01 102.23 -64.71
C LYS A 2 0.19 102.49 -63.77
N ARG A 3 1.03 101.44 -63.62
CA ARG A 3 2.50 101.34 -63.33
C ARG A 3 2.78 100.53 -62.05
N VAL A 4 3.41 99.33 -62.06
CA VAL A 4 4.70 98.79 -62.58
C VAL A 4 5.88 98.93 -61.58
N LEU A 5 6.27 97.77 -61.01
CA LEU A 5 7.55 97.28 -60.41
C LEU A 5 8.11 97.89 -59.10
N PRO A 6 8.98 97.18 -58.31
CA PRO A 6 9.77 95.97 -58.64
C PRO A 6 9.77 94.80 -57.62
N LEU A 7 10.32 93.70 -58.12
CA LEU A 7 10.66 92.42 -57.50
C LEU A 7 11.78 92.56 -56.43
N HIS A 8 11.62 91.95 -55.26
CA HIS A 8 12.72 91.53 -54.39
C HIS A 8 12.48 90.08 -53.97
N CYS A 9 13.45 89.23 -54.31
CA CYS A 9 13.47 87.80 -54.05
C CYS A 9 14.04 87.58 -52.64
N VAL A 10 13.27 86.98 -51.74
CA VAL A 10 13.78 86.41 -50.48
C VAL A 10 13.19 85.01 -50.35
N VAL A 11 14.08 84.02 -50.38
CA VAL A 11 13.80 82.60 -50.24
C VAL A 11 13.43 82.33 -48.79
N LEU A 12 12.18 81.92 -48.56
CA LEU A 12 11.69 81.46 -47.25
C LEU A 12 11.71 79.92 -47.26
N ILE A 13 12.60 79.32 -46.47
CA ILE A 13 12.63 77.87 -46.25
C ILE A 13 11.49 77.54 -45.29
N LEU A 14 10.38 77.01 -45.81
CA LEU A 14 9.31 76.42 -45.01
C LEU A 14 9.77 75.04 -44.52
N ALA A 15 10.07 74.94 -43.22
CA ALA A 15 10.14 73.66 -42.53
C ALA A 15 8.72 73.08 -42.41
N PHE A 16 8.42 72.05 -43.19
CA PHE A 16 7.23 71.23 -43.02
C PHE A 16 7.38 70.42 -41.73
N THR A 17 6.79 70.87 -40.63
CA THR A 17 6.52 70.03 -39.48
C THR A 17 5.34 69.13 -39.83
N THR A 18 5.63 67.94 -40.33
CA THR A 18 4.65 66.84 -40.35
C THR A 18 4.37 66.47 -38.89
N LEU A 19 3.27 66.97 -38.35
CA LEU A 19 2.64 66.42 -37.16
C LEU A 19 2.20 64.99 -37.53
N TRP A 20 3.06 64.02 -37.24
CA TRP A 20 2.62 62.65 -37.01
C TRP A 20 1.75 62.70 -35.76
N THR A 21 0.43 62.80 -35.95
CA THR A 21 -0.49 62.19 -35.00
C THR A 21 -0.19 60.70 -35.06
N GLY A 22 0.72 60.24 -34.19
CA GLY A 22 0.83 58.83 -33.89
C GLY A 22 -0.56 58.38 -33.47
N CYS A 23 -1.19 57.59 -34.33
CA CYS A 23 -2.18 56.65 -33.85
C CYS A 23 -1.38 55.76 -32.90
N LYS A 24 -1.39 56.06 -31.59
CA LYS A 24 -1.10 55.03 -30.61
C LYS A 24 -2.13 53.96 -30.93
N LYS A 25 -1.68 52.80 -31.40
CA LYS A 25 -2.47 51.58 -31.27
C LYS A 25 -2.88 51.59 -29.79
N GLU A 26 -4.17 51.59 -29.49
CA GLU A 26 -4.60 51.22 -28.14
C GLU A 26 -3.82 49.93 -27.84
N GLU A 27 -2.98 49.96 -26.80
CA GLU A 27 -2.48 48.70 -26.24
C GLU A 27 -3.76 47.98 -25.83
N GLU A 28 -4.11 46.94 -26.61
CA GLU A 28 -5.16 46.03 -26.18
C GLU A 28 -4.72 45.54 -24.81
N ALA A 29 -5.61 45.70 -23.81
CA ALA A 29 -5.30 45.29 -22.45
C ALA A 29 -5.02 43.78 -22.49
N ASP A 30 -3.90 43.38 -21.91
CA ASP A 30 -3.54 41.97 -21.79
C ASP A 30 -4.66 41.21 -21.08
N VAL A 31 -4.93 39.99 -21.55
CA VAL A 31 -6.00 39.14 -21.03
C VAL A 31 -5.32 37.95 -20.39
N PRO A 32 -5.54 37.71 -19.08
CA PRO A 32 -4.96 36.55 -18.41
C PRO A 32 -5.33 35.23 -19.12
N PRO A 33 -4.48 34.19 -18.99
CA PRO A 33 -4.73 32.90 -19.62
C PRO A 33 -6.04 32.30 -19.11
N ASN A 34 -6.76 31.58 -19.94
CA ASN A 34 -7.92 30.80 -19.51
C ASN A 34 -7.51 29.35 -19.32
N ILE A 35 -7.95 28.74 -18.23
CA ILE A 35 -7.71 27.32 -17.94
C ILE A 35 -9.01 26.59 -17.63
N ALA A 36 -9.08 25.31 -17.98
CA ALA A 36 -10.16 24.41 -17.65
C ALA A 36 -9.58 23.12 -17.08
N LEU A 37 -10.18 22.63 -16.00
CA LEU A 37 -9.75 21.45 -15.27
C LEU A 37 -10.77 20.32 -15.45
N GLU A 38 -10.29 19.13 -15.78
CA GLU A 38 -11.04 17.89 -15.74
C GLU A 38 -10.25 16.90 -14.90
N ALA A 39 -10.82 16.42 -13.80
CA ALA A 39 -10.19 15.46 -12.92
C ALA A 39 -10.98 14.15 -12.93
N VAL A 40 -10.27 13.04 -13.08
CA VAL A 40 -10.80 11.67 -12.98
C VAL A 40 -10.21 11.03 -11.73
N GLN A 41 -11.07 10.44 -10.89
CA GLN A 41 -10.67 9.77 -9.66
C GLN A 41 -10.75 8.26 -9.83
N ASP A 42 -9.66 7.55 -9.52
CA ASP A 42 -9.61 6.11 -9.34
C ASP A 42 -9.05 5.77 -7.95
N GLY A 43 -9.96 5.66 -6.98
CA GLY A 43 -9.59 5.56 -5.58
C GLY A 43 -8.86 6.82 -5.09
N LEU A 44 -7.61 6.63 -4.65
CA LEU A 44 -6.71 7.69 -4.19
C LEU A 44 -5.84 8.30 -5.31
N LEU A 45 -5.86 7.71 -6.51
CA LEU A 45 -5.17 8.25 -7.68
C LEU A 45 -6.08 9.25 -8.40
N ILE A 46 -5.55 10.45 -8.67
CA ILE A 46 -6.22 11.49 -9.44
C ILE A 46 -5.46 11.72 -10.74
N ASP A 47 -6.16 11.56 -11.86
CA ASP A 47 -5.70 11.98 -13.18
C ASP A 47 -6.27 13.38 -13.47
N LEU A 48 -5.41 14.39 -13.55
CA LEU A 48 -5.78 15.77 -13.81
C LEU A 48 -5.42 16.18 -15.24
N THR A 49 -6.44 16.52 -16.02
CA THR A 49 -6.29 17.14 -17.34
C THR A 49 -6.49 18.66 -17.23
N ILE A 50 -5.46 19.42 -17.61
CA ILE A 50 -5.45 20.87 -17.65
C ILE A 50 -5.45 21.31 -19.11
N THR A 51 -6.50 22.01 -19.52
CA THR A 51 -6.51 22.70 -20.82
C THR A 51 -6.27 24.18 -20.61
N SER A 52 -5.26 24.74 -21.27
CA SER A 52 -4.91 26.15 -21.17
C SER A 52 -4.91 26.84 -22.54
N GLN A 53 -5.44 28.05 -22.57
CA GLN A 53 -5.47 28.89 -23.76
C GLN A 53 -5.34 30.36 -23.37
N ASP A 54 -4.49 31.06 -24.09
CA ASP A 54 -4.36 32.51 -24.00
C ASP A 54 -4.45 33.09 -25.42
N PRO A 55 -5.35 34.06 -25.67
CA PRO A 55 -5.54 34.64 -27.01
C PRO A 55 -4.38 35.53 -27.49
N GLU A 56 -3.61 36.10 -26.57
CA GLU A 56 -2.61 37.15 -26.82
C GLU A 56 -1.18 36.62 -26.66
N ASN A 57 -0.97 35.82 -25.62
CA ASN A 57 0.33 35.38 -25.14
C ASN A 57 0.40 33.85 -25.04
N ALA A 58 1.60 33.30 -24.84
CA ALA A 58 1.74 31.88 -24.56
C ALA A 58 1.67 31.68 -23.05
N VAL A 59 0.94 30.64 -22.59
CA VAL A 59 1.04 30.16 -21.21
C VAL A 59 2.46 29.63 -21.01
N THR A 60 3.17 30.12 -19.99
CA THR A 60 4.59 29.81 -19.76
C THR A 60 4.83 28.90 -18.57
N GLU A 61 3.95 28.96 -17.58
CA GLU A 61 4.06 28.22 -16.32
C GLU A 61 2.69 27.78 -15.80
N LEU A 62 2.65 26.59 -15.20
CA LEU A 62 1.57 26.11 -14.35
C LEU A 62 2.12 25.73 -12.98
N SER A 63 1.35 25.98 -11.93
CA SER A 63 1.57 25.47 -10.59
C SER A 63 0.31 24.74 -10.16
N ILE A 64 0.48 23.48 -9.74
CA ILE A 64 -0.60 22.61 -9.28
C ILE A 64 -0.35 22.39 -7.79
N ASP A 65 -1.20 22.95 -6.94
CA ASP A 65 -1.24 22.64 -5.51
C ASP A 65 -2.27 21.54 -5.30
N TRP A 66 -1.81 20.35 -4.91
CA TRP A 66 -2.65 19.16 -4.75
C TRP A 66 -3.46 19.17 -3.45
N GLY A 67 -3.27 20.17 -2.58
CA GLY A 67 -4.02 20.33 -1.34
C GLY A 67 -3.51 19.48 -0.17
N ASP A 68 -2.43 18.72 -0.35
CA ASP A 68 -1.77 17.88 0.67
C ASP A 68 -0.31 18.29 0.95
N SER A 69 0.06 19.51 0.55
CA SER A 69 1.41 20.10 0.61
C SER A 69 2.32 19.75 -0.56
N ASP A 70 1.90 18.88 -1.47
CA ASP A 70 2.61 18.66 -2.72
C ASP A 70 2.23 19.70 -3.76
N ILE A 71 3.26 20.26 -4.40
CA ILE A 71 3.12 21.30 -5.42
C ILE A 71 3.99 20.94 -6.60
N ASP A 72 3.36 20.79 -7.76
CA ASP A 72 4.06 20.65 -9.04
C ASP A 72 4.17 21.99 -9.74
N ILE A 73 5.33 22.21 -10.38
CA ILE A 73 5.58 23.41 -11.19
C ILE A 73 6.05 22.96 -12.57
N ILE A 74 5.26 23.31 -13.58
CA ILE A 74 5.49 22.95 -14.97
C ILE A 74 5.87 24.21 -15.73
N GLN A 75 7.08 24.24 -16.26
CA GLN A 75 7.59 25.36 -17.06
C GLN A 75 7.79 24.95 -18.52
N GLY A 76 7.80 25.94 -19.42
CA GLY A 76 8.10 25.68 -20.84
C GLY A 76 6.97 24.97 -21.56
N ILE A 77 5.74 25.34 -21.21
CA ILE A 77 4.51 24.77 -21.75
C ILE A 77 4.47 24.95 -23.26
N SER A 78 4.34 23.84 -23.97
CA SER A 78 4.30 23.78 -25.44
C SER A 78 3.04 23.12 -25.98
N SER A 79 2.24 22.54 -25.10
CA SER A 79 0.94 21.93 -25.37
C SER A 79 -0.16 22.74 -24.69
N THR A 80 -1.31 22.84 -25.32
CA THR A 80 -2.52 23.43 -24.72
C THR A 80 -3.22 22.48 -23.76
N THR A 81 -2.82 21.21 -23.73
CA THR A 81 -3.36 20.18 -22.84
C THR A 81 -2.21 19.50 -22.12
N ILE A 82 -2.31 19.42 -20.80
CA ILE A 82 -1.34 18.81 -19.89
C ILE A 82 -2.09 17.79 -19.04
N GLU A 83 -1.49 16.64 -18.83
CA GLU A 83 -2.04 15.54 -18.02
C GLU A 83 -1.02 15.27 -16.92
N GLU A 84 -1.47 15.31 -15.67
CA GLU A 84 -0.67 15.01 -14.48
C GLU A 84 -1.43 14.01 -13.61
N GLU A 85 -0.68 13.21 -12.85
CA GLU A 85 -1.23 12.20 -11.95
C GLU A 85 -0.74 12.50 -10.52
N HIS A 86 -1.62 12.35 -9.54
CA HIS A 86 -1.25 12.47 -8.12
C HIS A 86 -1.91 11.37 -7.29
N LEU A 87 -1.15 10.81 -6.37
CA LEU A 87 -1.61 9.75 -5.47
C LEU A 87 -1.64 10.27 -4.04
N TYR A 88 -2.83 10.30 -3.44
CA TYR A 88 -2.98 10.64 -2.03
C TYR A 88 -2.65 9.45 -1.11
N ASP A 89 -2.08 9.72 0.06
CA ASP A 89 -1.75 8.69 1.05
C ASP A 89 -2.97 8.20 1.86
N GLU A 90 -3.97 9.05 2.05
CA GLU A 90 -5.16 8.79 2.87
C GLU A 90 -6.42 9.45 2.27
N PRO A 91 -7.63 8.89 2.51
CA PRO A 91 -8.89 9.52 2.16
C PRO A 91 -9.07 10.88 2.85
N SER A 92 -9.36 11.92 2.07
CA SER A 92 -9.72 13.24 2.59
C SER A 92 -10.38 14.07 1.51
N GLU A 93 -11.31 14.95 1.90
CA GLU A 93 -11.72 16.05 1.02
C GLU A 93 -10.48 16.92 0.74
N THR A 94 -10.23 17.21 -0.54
CA THR A 94 -9.09 18.01 -0.98
C THR A 94 -9.51 19.02 -2.05
N THR A 95 -8.77 20.12 -2.14
CA THR A 95 -8.96 21.15 -3.16
C THR A 95 -7.68 21.28 -3.96
N ILE A 96 -7.73 20.82 -5.21
CA ILE A 96 -6.63 21.02 -6.15
C ILE A 96 -6.75 22.43 -6.72
N THR A 97 -5.67 23.19 -6.65
CA THR A 97 -5.59 24.57 -7.17
C THR A 97 -4.57 24.65 -8.27
N VAL A 98 -4.99 25.02 -9.47
CA VAL A 98 -4.10 25.23 -10.61
C VAL A 98 -3.97 26.72 -10.89
N THR A 99 -2.76 27.24 -10.82
CA THR A 99 -2.44 28.60 -11.26
C THR A 99 -1.66 28.56 -12.56
N ALA A 100 -2.07 29.36 -13.55
CA ALA A 100 -1.41 29.52 -14.84
C ALA A 100 -0.87 30.94 -14.99
N TRP A 101 0.31 31.08 -15.59
CA TRP A 101 0.91 32.36 -15.95
C TRP A 101 1.20 32.43 -17.45
N ASP A 102 0.97 33.60 -18.04
CA ASP A 102 1.39 33.90 -19.40
C ASP A 102 2.81 34.49 -19.46
N ALA A 103 3.22 34.96 -20.65
CA ALA A 103 4.55 35.52 -20.89
C ALA A 103 4.73 36.96 -20.36
N ASP A 104 3.64 37.68 -20.13
CA ASP A 104 3.63 39.05 -19.62
C ASP A 104 3.48 39.08 -18.08
N GLY A 105 3.18 37.92 -17.48
CA GLY A 105 3.15 37.67 -16.04
C GLY A 105 1.75 37.77 -15.43
N ASP A 106 0.72 37.90 -16.27
CA ASP A 106 -0.66 37.81 -15.85
C ASP A 106 -1.02 36.36 -15.52
N LYS A 107 -2.02 36.18 -14.65
CA LYS A 107 -2.33 34.87 -14.08
C LYS A 107 -3.83 34.59 -13.93
N THR A 108 -4.16 33.31 -14.00
CA THR A 108 -5.49 32.78 -13.70
C THR A 108 -5.37 31.59 -12.77
N GLU A 109 -6.36 31.43 -11.90
CA GLU A 109 -6.43 30.35 -10.93
C GLU A 109 -7.78 29.65 -11.09
N GLU A 110 -7.77 28.33 -11.16
CA GLU A 110 -8.96 27.49 -11.13
C GLU A 110 -8.79 26.38 -10.11
N THR A 111 -9.91 25.89 -9.60
CA THR A 111 -9.93 24.88 -8.53
C THR A 111 -10.87 23.74 -8.86
N VAL A 112 -10.53 22.55 -8.38
CA VAL A 112 -11.45 21.40 -8.34
C VAL A 112 -11.43 20.82 -6.94
N VAL A 113 -12.62 20.63 -6.37
CA VAL A 113 -12.79 19.98 -5.06
C VAL A 113 -13.13 18.52 -5.31
N LEU A 114 -12.36 17.63 -4.71
CA LEU A 114 -12.52 16.18 -4.81
C LEU A 114 -12.58 15.58 -3.41
N ASN A 115 -13.07 14.35 -3.33
CA ASN A 115 -13.02 13.54 -2.12
C ASN A 115 -12.42 12.18 -2.45
N PRO A 116 -11.09 12.11 -2.72
CA PRO A 116 -10.34 10.86 -2.79
C PRO A 116 -10.72 9.94 -1.63
N ASP A 117 -11.00 8.69 -1.96
CA ASP A 117 -11.32 7.63 -1.02
C ASP A 117 -10.77 6.33 -1.58
N PHE A 118 -10.67 5.28 -0.77
CA PHE A 118 -10.21 4.01 -1.29
C PHE A 118 -11.13 3.48 -2.39
N ALA A 119 -10.54 2.85 -3.40
CA ALA A 119 -11.31 2.18 -4.44
C ALA A 119 -12.12 1.02 -3.83
N ALA A 120 -13.36 0.84 -4.30
CA ALA A 120 -14.19 -0.27 -3.86
C ALA A 120 -13.54 -1.62 -4.20
N VAL A 121 -13.49 -2.52 -3.23
CA VAL A 121 -12.86 -3.83 -3.38
C VAL A 121 -13.91 -4.84 -3.86
N ASP A 122 -13.75 -5.33 -5.09
CA ASP A 122 -14.61 -6.36 -5.69
C ASP A 122 -14.08 -7.77 -5.44
N LEU A 123 -14.82 -8.56 -4.65
CA LEU A 123 -14.50 -9.95 -4.36
C LEU A 123 -15.22 -10.95 -5.28
N SER A 124 -15.86 -10.51 -6.36
CA SER A 124 -16.58 -11.37 -7.30
C SER A 124 -15.70 -12.43 -7.98
N GLY A 125 -14.38 -12.21 -8.01
CA GLY A 125 -13.38 -13.17 -8.50
C GLY A 125 -13.05 -14.30 -7.51
N ILE A 126 -13.43 -14.18 -6.23
CA ILE A 126 -13.18 -15.20 -5.21
C ILE A 126 -14.16 -16.37 -5.42
N LYS A 127 -13.64 -17.60 -5.34
CA LYS A 127 -14.47 -18.81 -5.48
C LYS A 127 -15.53 -18.83 -4.38
N ASN A 128 -16.80 -19.04 -4.74
CA ASN A 128 -17.90 -19.15 -3.78
C ASN A 128 -17.68 -20.21 -2.68
N THR A 129 -16.89 -21.25 -2.95
CA THR A 129 -16.53 -22.30 -1.97
C THR A 129 -15.56 -21.84 -0.88
N LEU A 130 -15.02 -20.61 -0.96
CA LEU A 130 -14.17 -20.01 0.08
C LEU A 130 -14.96 -19.13 1.05
N TYR A 131 -16.24 -18.89 0.78
CA TYR A 131 -17.15 -18.23 1.70
C TYR A 131 -17.81 -19.27 2.59
N LYS A 132 -18.09 -18.89 3.83
CA LYS A 132 -18.86 -19.72 4.77
C LYS A 132 -20.26 -19.99 4.21
N ASP A 133 -20.70 -21.24 4.25
CA ASP A 133 -22.06 -21.63 3.88
C ASP A 133 -22.96 -21.98 5.08
N SER A 134 -22.38 -22.01 6.29
CA SER A 134 -23.08 -22.23 7.55
C SER A 134 -22.38 -21.58 8.75
N GLU A 135 -23.11 -21.44 9.86
CA GLU A 135 -22.61 -20.86 11.13
C GLU A 135 -21.61 -21.78 11.87
N ASP A 136 -21.50 -23.04 11.47
CA ASP A 136 -20.55 -24.01 12.03
C ASP A 136 -19.25 -24.10 11.24
N GLU A 137 -19.11 -23.28 10.18
CA GLU A 137 -17.86 -23.13 9.42
C GLU A 137 -17.07 -21.93 9.92
N PHE A 138 -15.74 -22.09 9.96
CA PHE A 138 -14.81 -21.04 10.34
C PHE A 138 -13.89 -20.75 9.18
N LEU A 139 -13.69 -19.47 8.89
CA LEU A 139 -12.76 -19.04 7.86
C LEU A 139 -11.46 -18.54 8.49
N ILE A 140 -10.33 -19.01 7.99
CA ILE A 140 -9.01 -18.69 8.52
C ILE A 140 -8.18 -18.06 7.41
N LEU A 141 -7.56 -16.93 7.73
CA LEU A 141 -6.67 -16.21 6.84
C LEU A 141 -5.24 -16.26 7.39
N THR A 142 -4.27 -16.51 6.53
CA THR A 142 -2.87 -16.22 6.83
C THR A 142 -2.31 -15.29 5.78
N VAL A 143 -1.58 -14.25 6.20
CA VAL A 143 -0.98 -13.29 5.28
C VAL A 143 0.31 -12.70 5.87
N ASN A 144 1.36 -12.69 5.05
CA ASN A 144 2.59 -11.94 5.31
C ASN A 144 2.37 -10.50 4.83
N LEU A 145 2.55 -9.52 5.73
CA LEU A 145 2.28 -8.09 5.49
C LEU A 145 3.49 -7.30 4.99
N HIS A 146 4.64 -7.95 4.81
CA HIS A 146 5.84 -7.39 4.22
C HIS A 146 6.36 -6.11 4.90
N THR A 147 6.22 -5.98 6.22
CA THR A 147 6.94 -5.00 7.08
C THR A 147 7.03 -3.57 6.52
N TYR A 148 5.91 -2.99 6.07
CA TYR A 148 5.87 -1.62 5.54
C TYR A 148 6.74 -1.40 4.29
N GLN A 149 7.02 -2.46 3.52
CA GLN A 149 7.81 -2.39 2.28
C GLN A 149 6.95 -2.34 1.02
N GLU A 150 5.62 -2.32 1.17
CA GLU A 150 4.72 -2.28 0.04
C GLU A 150 4.48 -0.84 -0.42
N ASP A 151 4.55 -0.60 -1.74
CA ASP A 151 3.95 0.59 -2.34
C ASP A 151 2.44 0.62 -2.06
N ARG A 152 1.86 1.81 -1.91
CA ARG A 152 0.41 2.00 -1.64
C ARG A 152 -0.03 1.23 -0.38
N GLN A 153 0.79 1.28 0.67
CA GLN A 153 0.58 0.49 1.90
C GLN A 153 -0.82 0.64 2.49
N ASN A 154 -1.32 1.88 2.58
CA ASN A 154 -2.64 2.16 3.17
C ASN A 154 -3.79 1.57 2.36
N GLU A 155 -3.67 1.55 1.03
CA GLU A 155 -4.65 0.91 0.16
C GLU A 155 -4.60 -0.62 0.27
N LYS A 156 -3.41 -1.20 0.42
CA LYS A 156 -3.28 -2.64 0.67
C LYS A 156 -3.88 -3.03 2.01
N PHE A 157 -3.72 -2.22 3.05
CA PHE A 157 -4.48 -2.41 4.30
C PHE A 157 -5.98 -2.31 4.06
N HIS A 158 -6.46 -1.35 3.28
CA HIS A 158 -7.88 -1.27 2.93
C HIS A 158 -8.36 -2.56 2.24
N ILE A 159 -7.66 -3.06 1.22
CA ILE A 159 -7.98 -4.31 0.52
C ILE A 159 -8.05 -5.50 1.49
N ILE A 160 -7.07 -5.61 2.39
CA ILE A 160 -7.04 -6.68 3.40
C ILE A 160 -8.23 -6.58 4.34
N THR A 161 -8.55 -5.38 4.84
CA THR A 161 -9.69 -5.17 5.75
C THR A 161 -11.05 -5.42 5.08
N GLU A 162 -11.19 -5.04 3.81
CA GLU A 162 -12.38 -5.31 3.01
C GLU A 162 -12.56 -6.81 2.79
N LEU A 163 -11.50 -7.53 2.45
CA LEU A 163 -11.55 -9.00 2.33
C LEU A 163 -11.99 -9.63 3.65
N ILE A 164 -11.37 -9.24 4.76
CA ILE A 164 -11.67 -9.78 6.09
C ILE A 164 -13.14 -9.53 6.47
N GLY A 165 -13.63 -8.30 6.29
CA GLY A 165 -14.98 -7.91 6.63
C GLY A 165 -16.04 -8.54 5.73
N GLN A 166 -15.86 -8.50 4.42
CA GLN A 166 -16.83 -9.05 3.46
C GLN A 166 -16.89 -10.58 3.46
N MET A 167 -15.76 -11.26 3.68
CA MET A 167 -15.73 -12.74 3.79
C MET A 167 -16.05 -13.26 5.19
N ASP A 168 -16.20 -12.35 6.16
CA ASP A 168 -16.49 -12.68 7.55
C ASP A 168 -15.43 -13.63 8.16
N VAL A 169 -14.14 -13.39 7.93
CA VAL A 169 -13.01 -14.24 8.41
C VAL A 169 -13.00 -14.39 9.93
N ASP A 170 -12.85 -15.57 10.50
CA ASP A 170 -12.92 -15.79 11.94
C ASP A 170 -11.58 -15.57 12.67
N LEU A 171 -10.50 -16.09 12.08
CA LEU A 171 -9.15 -16.10 12.66
C LEU A 171 -8.13 -15.67 11.62
N ILE A 172 -7.14 -14.89 12.03
CA ILE A 172 -6.14 -14.32 11.14
C ILE A 172 -4.75 -14.51 11.74
N ALA A 173 -3.84 -15.12 11.00
CA ALA A 173 -2.43 -15.20 11.33
C ALA A 173 -1.62 -14.24 10.43
N LEU A 174 -0.94 -13.28 11.06
CA LEU A 174 -0.15 -12.27 10.37
C LEU A 174 1.35 -12.53 10.57
N GLN A 175 2.10 -12.46 9.48
CA GLN A 175 3.57 -12.46 9.47
C GLN A 175 4.08 -11.11 9.02
N GLU A 176 5.31 -10.77 9.40
CA GLU A 176 5.89 -9.44 9.08
C GLU A 176 4.97 -8.29 9.51
N CYS A 177 4.21 -8.55 10.59
CA CYS A 177 3.30 -7.60 11.19
C CYS A 177 4.14 -6.67 12.04
N ALA A 178 4.38 -5.47 11.52
CA ALA A 178 5.41 -4.59 12.06
C ALA A 178 4.84 -3.35 12.76
N GLN A 179 5.73 -2.66 13.46
CA GLN A 179 5.52 -1.31 13.99
C GLN A 179 6.85 -0.55 13.99
N HIS A 180 6.86 0.77 13.85
CA HIS A 180 8.09 1.55 13.82
C HIS A 180 8.72 1.64 15.22
N GLN A 181 10.05 1.50 15.32
CA GLN A 181 10.72 1.48 16.62
C GLN A 181 10.51 2.75 17.47
N SER A 182 10.22 3.88 16.82
CA SER A 182 10.01 5.18 17.48
C SER A 182 8.56 5.68 17.48
N ALA A 183 7.60 4.89 17.00
CA ALA A 183 6.19 5.29 17.04
C ALA A 183 5.67 5.36 18.49
N GLU A 184 4.59 6.11 18.68
CA GLU A 184 3.97 6.32 19.99
C GLU A 184 3.40 5.00 20.54
N LEU A 185 3.65 4.73 21.81
CA LEU A 185 3.06 3.57 22.50
C LEU A 185 1.58 3.84 22.81
N VAL A 186 0.72 2.91 22.42
CA VAL A 186 -0.73 2.97 22.67
C VAL A 186 -1.10 2.10 23.87
N SER A 187 -0.63 0.86 23.92
CA SER A 187 -0.95 -0.09 25.00
C SER A 187 0.11 -1.18 25.14
N GLY A 188 0.65 -1.37 26.34
CA GLY A 188 1.72 -2.34 26.56
C GLY A 188 2.92 -2.03 25.67
N GLU A 189 3.24 -2.96 24.76
CA GLU A 189 4.31 -2.83 23.75
C GLU A 189 3.79 -2.44 22.36
N ILE A 190 2.47 -2.31 22.19
CA ILE A 190 1.82 -1.96 20.92
C ILE A 190 1.95 -0.46 20.67
N LYS A 191 2.34 -0.11 19.45
CA LYS A 191 2.47 1.27 18.98
C LYS A 191 1.34 1.67 18.04
N ALA A 192 1.18 2.98 17.86
CA ALA A 192 0.11 3.59 17.06
C ALA A 192 0.11 3.15 15.60
N ASP A 193 1.27 2.76 15.08
CA ASP A 193 1.42 2.24 13.71
C ASP A 193 1.58 0.72 13.66
N ASN A 194 1.19 -0.01 14.71
CA ASN A 194 1.18 -1.46 14.66
C ASN A 194 0.16 -1.94 13.63
N MET A 195 0.60 -2.77 12.69
CA MET A 195 -0.27 -3.21 11.59
C MET A 195 -1.51 -3.97 12.09
N ALA A 196 -1.42 -4.83 13.11
CA ALA A 196 -2.57 -5.55 13.63
C ALA A 196 -3.58 -4.60 14.31
N LEU A 197 -3.08 -3.54 14.98
CA LEU A 197 -3.93 -2.48 15.52
C LEU A 197 -4.69 -1.77 14.41
N ILE A 198 -3.99 -1.27 13.38
CA ILE A 198 -4.60 -0.58 12.24
C ILE A 198 -5.67 -1.44 11.56
N LEU A 199 -5.35 -2.71 11.28
CA LEU A 199 -6.31 -3.63 10.67
C LEU A 199 -7.54 -3.83 11.57
N SER A 200 -7.35 -4.03 12.88
CA SER A 200 -8.45 -4.22 13.83
C SER A 200 -9.38 -3.00 13.92
N GLU A 201 -8.81 -1.79 13.94
CA GLU A 201 -9.57 -0.54 14.03
C GLU A 201 -10.36 -0.29 12.74
N ARG A 202 -9.74 -0.47 11.57
CA ARG A 202 -10.42 -0.32 10.27
C ARG A 202 -11.56 -1.32 10.08
N ILE A 203 -11.38 -2.57 10.52
CA ILE A 203 -12.46 -3.57 10.47
C ILE A 203 -13.61 -3.14 11.40
N GLN A 204 -13.31 -2.67 12.61
CA GLN A 204 -14.33 -2.19 13.53
C GLN A 204 -15.07 -0.96 12.98
N GLU A 205 -14.37 -0.03 12.35
CA GLU A 205 -14.96 1.17 11.75
C GLU A 205 -15.89 0.83 10.57
N ASN A 206 -15.45 -0.07 9.67
CA ASN A 206 -16.16 -0.36 8.43
C ASN A 206 -17.27 -1.41 8.60
N TYR A 207 -17.09 -2.38 9.50
CA TYR A 207 -17.98 -3.53 9.66
C TYR A 207 -18.63 -3.63 11.05
N GLY A 208 -18.18 -2.85 12.04
CA GLY A 208 -18.69 -2.91 13.40
C GLY A 208 -18.37 -4.22 14.12
N VAL A 209 -17.32 -4.92 13.70
CA VAL A 209 -16.89 -6.20 14.26
C VAL A 209 -15.55 -6.05 14.98
N ASP A 210 -15.55 -6.35 16.27
CA ASP A 210 -14.36 -6.26 17.10
C ASP A 210 -13.46 -7.50 16.88
N TYR A 211 -12.18 -7.27 16.59
CA TYR A 211 -11.14 -8.30 16.63
C TYR A 211 -10.20 -8.03 17.79
N SER A 212 -10.06 -9.03 18.66
CA SER A 212 -8.96 -9.07 19.61
C SER A 212 -7.70 -9.58 18.91
N PHE A 213 -6.53 -9.14 19.35
CA PHE A 213 -5.28 -9.66 18.81
C PHE A 213 -4.19 -9.77 19.87
N VAL A 214 -3.24 -10.67 19.60
CA VAL A 214 -1.95 -10.76 20.27
C VAL A 214 -0.86 -10.53 19.24
N TRP A 215 0.20 -9.82 19.64
CA TRP A 215 1.33 -9.51 18.79
C TRP A 215 2.62 -9.75 19.57
N ASP A 216 3.65 -10.27 18.90
CA ASP A 216 4.97 -10.44 19.51
C ASP A 216 6.11 -10.10 18.54
N TRP A 217 7.07 -9.32 19.04
CA TRP A 217 8.23 -8.86 18.31
C TRP A 217 9.29 -9.97 18.16
N ALA A 218 9.75 -10.23 16.95
CA ALA A 218 10.82 -11.20 16.69
C ALA A 218 12.21 -10.54 16.63
N HIS A 219 12.39 -9.57 15.73
CA HIS A 219 13.65 -8.86 15.49
C HIS A 219 13.44 -7.56 14.69
N TYR A 220 14.50 -6.78 14.50
CA TYR A 220 14.46 -5.57 13.69
C TYR A 220 14.51 -5.90 12.19
N GLY A 221 13.46 -5.54 11.46
CA GLY A 221 13.43 -5.44 10.01
C GLY A 221 13.99 -4.08 9.55
N TRP A 222 14.83 -4.07 8.52
CA TRP A 222 15.45 -2.85 7.94
C TRP A 222 16.05 -1.88 8.98
N ASN A 223 16.46 -2.38 10.15
CA ASN A 223 16.96 -1.62 11.32
C ASN A 223 15.97 -0.62 11.96
N VAL A 224 14.73 -0.55 11.49
CA VAL A 224 13.78 0.50 11.85
C VAL A 224 12.45 -0.08 12.32
N TRP A 225 12.04 -1.20 11.73
CA TRP A 225 10.79 -1.85 12.02
C TRP A 225 10.98 -2.94 13.06
N GLU A 226 10.13 -2.94 14.07
CA GLU A 226 9.97 -4.09 14.95
C GLU A 226 9.13 -5.13 14.20
N GLU A 227 9.79 -6.04 13.49
CA GLU A 227 9.15 -7.10 12.70
C GLU A 227 8.68 -8.23 13.64
N GLY A 228 7.38 -8.54 13.58
CA GLY A 228 6.75 -9.49 14.47
C GLY A 228 5.69 -10.35 13.80
N LEU A 229 4.98 -11.09 14.65
CA LEU A 229 3.83 -11.92 14.30
C LEU A 229 2.61 -11.39 15.03
N ALA A 230 1.43 -11.57 14.44
CA ALA A 230 0.17 -11.39 15.14
C ALA A 230 -0.78 -12.56 14.91
N VAL A 231 -1.68 -12.76 15.88
CA VAL A 231 -2.91 -13.51 15.69
C VAL A 231 -4.08 -12.60 16.05
N MET A 232 -5.04 -12.46 15.14
CA MET A 232 -6.29 -11.74 15.37
C MET A 232 -7.47 -12.71 15.36
N SER A 233 -8.48 -12.44 16.17
CA SER A 233 -9.66 -13.30 16.32
C SER A 233 -10.91 -12.49 16.67
N LYS A 234 -12.03 -12.81 15.99
CA LYS A 234 -13.38 -12.38 16.40
C LYS A 234 -13.81 -12.99 17.72
N HIS A 235 -13.30 -14.18 18.01
CA HIS A 235 -13.64 -14.97 19.17
C HIS A 235 -12.64 -14.69 20.30
N PRO A 236 -13.03 -14.85 21.59
CA PRO A 236 -12.15 -14.52 22.70
C PRO A 236 -10.84 -15.32 22.69
N ILE A 237 -9.71 -14.60 22.75
CA ILE A 237 -8.39 -15.18 23.02
C ILE A 237 -8.26 -15.38 24.54
N THR A 238 -8.06 -16.62 24.98
CA THR A 238 -8.05 -17.00 26.40
C THR A 238 -6.65 -17.26 26.95
N ASP A 239 -5.70 -17.62 26.09
CA ASP A 239 -4.28 -17.80 26.41
C ASP A 239 -3.45 -17.47 25.17
N SER A 240 -2.19 -17.08 25.36
CA SER A 240 -1.27 -16.81 24.25
C SER A 240 0.18 -16.92 24.68
N GLU A 241 1.05 -17.36 23.78
CA GLU A 241 2.50 -17.38 23.99
C GLU A 241 3.25 -17.09 22.69
N GLY A 242 4.19 -16.15 22.73
CA GLY A 242 5.22 -16.02 21.71
C GLY A 242 6.52 -16.66 22.17
N ARG A 243 7.11 -17.51 21.33
CA ARG A 243 8.32 -18.30 21.67
C ARG A 243 9.31 -18.25 20.52
N TYR A 244 10.59 -17.98 20.83
CA TYR A 244 11.65 -18.14 19.84
C TYR A 244 11.78 -19.62 19.45
N ILE A 245 11.69 -19.88 18.14
CA ILE A 245 11.89 -21.21 17.55
C ILE A 245 13.24 -21.33 16.84
N SER A 246 13.95 -20.20 16.70
CA SER A 246 15.26 -20.09 16.06
C SER A 246 16.44 -20.35 17.01
N SER A 247 17.59 -20.64 16.43
CA SER A 247 18.85 -20.77 17.17
C SER A 247 19.32 -19.45 17.79
N SER A 248 18.97 -18.32 17.18
CA SER A 248 19.17 -16.97 17.71
C SER A 248 17.93 -16.47 18.45
N GLN A 249 18.13 -15.65 19.47
CA GLN A 249 17.07 -14.92 20.18
C GLN A 249 17.38 -13.42 20.28
N SER A 250 18.37 -12.94 19.51
CA SER A 250 18.73 -11.52 19.48
C SER A 250 17.78 -10.75 18.57
N THR A 251 17.17 -9.68 19.07
CA THR A 251 16.33 -8.79 18.24
C THR A 251 17.12 -8.07 17.15
N SER A 252 18.45 -8.11 17.18
CA SER A 252 19.32 -7.57 16.11
C SER A 252 19.71 -8.61 15.05
N SER A 253 19.17 -9.82 15.10
CA SER A 253 19.49 -10.90 14.16
C SER A 253 18.26 -11.29 13.36
N ILE A 254 18.38 -11.25 12.03
CA ILE A 254 17.33 -11.69 11.08
C ILE A 254 17.03 -13.20 11.19
N ILE A 255 17.92 -13.96 11.84
CA ILE A 255 17.72 -15.40 12.11
C ILE A 255 16.71 -15.59 13.24
N SER A 256 16.52 -14.60 14.11
CA SER A 256 15.63 -14.71 15.27
C SER A 256 14.17 -14.73 14.84
N ARG A 257 13.55 -15.90 14.84
CA ARG A 257 12.16 -16.15 14.46
C ARG A 257 11.37 -16.69 15.65
N LYS A 258 10.09 -16.31 15.73
CA LYS A 258 9.17 -16.79 16.76
C LYS A 258 8.07 -17.65 16.14
N GLY A 259 7.46 -18.51 16.96
CA GLY A 259 6.09 -18.98 16.77
C GLY A 259 5.18 -18.23 17.75
N LEU A 260 4.01 -17.81 17.30
CA LEU A 260 3.02 -17.11 18.13
C LEU A 260 1.74 -17.93 18.23
N HIS A 261 1.46 -18.42 19.43
CA HIS A 261 0.27 -19.19 19.78
C HIS A 261 -0.83 -18.29 20.36
N ALA A 262 -2.07 -18.60 20.02
CA ALA A 262 -3.26 -18.14 20.73
C ALA A 262 -4.25 -19.30 20.91
N ALA A 263 -4.77 -19.47 22.12
CA ALA A 263 -5.92 -20.32 22.41
C ALA A 263 -7.20 -19.48 22.25
N VAL A 264 -8.12 -19.95 21.41
CA VAL A 264 -9.33 -19.21 21.04
C VAL A 264 -10.56 -20.02 21.43
N SER A 265 -11.48 -19.38 22.16
CA SER A 265 -12.69 -20.03 22.62
C SER A 265 -13.83 -19.88 21.62
N LEU A 266 -14.20 -20.99 20.97
CA LEU A 266 -15.33 -21.06 20.04
C LEU A 266 -16.57 -21.68 20.73
N PRO A 267 -17.78 -21.46 20.19
CA PRO A 267 -19.00 -22.08 20.73
C PRO A 267 -18.95 -23.61 20.81
N GLN A 268 -18.23 -24.27 19.90
CA GLN A 268 -18.10 -25.72 19.80
C GLN A 268 -16.99 -26.29 20.71
N GLY A 269 -16.05 -25.45 21.15
CA GLY A 269 -14.90 -25.79 21.98
C GLY A 269 -13.67 -24.97 21.60
N ASP A 270 -12.66 -24.99 22.46
CA ASP A 270 -11.45 -24.19 22.25
C ASP A 270 -10.58 -24.79 21.15
N ILE A 271 -9.93 -23.94 20.36
CA ILE A 271 -8.91 -24.33 19.36
C ILE A 271 -7.61 -23.58 19.66
N ASP A 272 -6.49 -24.12 19.19
CA ASP A 272 -5.22 -23.42 19.19
C ASP A 272 -4.88 -22.96 17.76
N ILE A 273 -4.44 -21.73 17.60
CA ILE A 273 -3.92 -21.20 16.33
C ILE A 273 -2.49 -20.69 16.52
N PHE A 274 -1.64 -20.94 15.52
CA PHE A 274 -0.25 -20.52 15.49
C PHE A 274 0.03 -19.71 14.23
N SER A 275 0.59 -18.51 14.41
CA SER A 275 1.26 -17.76 13.35
C SER A 275 2.75 -18.08 13.38
N VAL A 276 3.36 -18.30 12.22
CA VAL A 276 4.80 -18.54 12.09
C VAL A 276 5.39 -17.85 10.87
N HIS A 277 6.61 -17.34 11.00
CA HIS A 277 7.45 -16.93 9.88
C HIS A 277 8.84 -17.55 10.07
N THR A 278 9.15 -18.61 9.33
CA THR A 278 10.43 -19.34 9.50
C THR A 278 11.55 -18.74 8.66
N HIS A 279 12.79 -19.07 9.01
CA HIS A 279 13.99 -18.65 8.29
C HIS A 279 14.02 -19.15 6.84
N TRP A 280 14.52 -18.30 5.95
CA TRP A 280 14.80 -18.65 4.57
C TRP A 280 16.08 -19.48 4.46
N ARG A 281 16.00 -20.71 3.94
CA ARG A 281 17.21 -21.52 3.67
C ARG A 281 18.14 -20.79 2.69
N THR A 282 19.35 -20.45 3.14
CA THR A 282 20.31 -19.66 2.36
C THR A 282 21.36 -20.49 1.62
N SER A 283 21.50 -21.78 1.95
CA SER A 283 22.46 -22.70 1.31
C SER A 283 22.04 -24.16 1.51
N GLU A 284 22.66 -25.07 0.74
CA GLU A 284 22.42 -26.52 0.89
C GLU A 284 22.74 -27.05 2.30
N SER A 285 23.68 -26.43 3.02
CA SER A 285 24.09 -26.83 4.37
C SER A 285 23.34 -26.12 5.50
N ASP A 286 22.48 -25.15 5.17
CA ASP A 286 21.74 -24.36 6.15
C ASP A 286 20.60 -25.20 6.74
N THR A 287 20.62 -25.51 8.02
CA THR A 287 19.59 -26.34 8.69
C THR A 287 18.69 -25.54 9.63
N GLU A 288 18.77 -24.21 9.59
CA GLU A 288 18.07 -23.34 10.55
C GLU A 288 16.55 -23.44 10.40
N GLN A 289 16.04 -23.49 9.15
CA GLN A 289 14.61 -23.67 8.88
C GLN A 289 14.07 -24.99 9.45
N ASP A 290 14.79 -26.10 9.24
CA ASP A 290 14.37 -27.43 9.73
C ASP A 290 14.32 -27.44 11.27
N GLN A 291 15.30 -26.82 11.93
CA GLN A 291 15.30 -26.68 13.39
C GLN A 291 14.10 -25.84 13.87
N GLN A 292 13.80 -24.73 13.21
CA GLN A 292 12.65 -23.89 13.55
C GLN A 292 11.32 -24.63 13.41
N VAL A 293 11.17 -25.46 12.38
CA VAL A 293 9.99 -26.31 12.22
C VAL A 293 9.89 -27.32 13.37
N MET A 294 10.99 -27.98 13.76
CA MET A 294 10.96 -28.92 14.90
C MET A 294 10.62 -28.25 16.24
N GLU A 295 11.14 -27.05 16.51
CA GLU A 295 10.81 -26.29 17.73
C GLU A 295 9.35 -25.82 17.73
N LEU A 296 8.82 -25.44 16.56
CA LEU A 296 7.40 -25.14 16.40
C LEU A 296 6.54 -26.38 16.70
N GLN A 297 6.89 -27.55 16.17
CA GLN A 297 6.18 -28.79 16.46
C GLN A 297 6.18 -29.10 17.96
N ALA A 298 7.32 -28.94 18.63
CA ALA A 298 7.42 -29.12 20.08
C ALA A 298 6.53 -28.12 20.86
N MET A 299 6.45 -26.87 20.40
CA MET A 299 5.55 -25.88 20.98
C MET A 299 4.08 -26.26 20.80
N VAL A 300 3.69 -26.74 19.61
CA VAL A 300 2.32 -27.21 19.35
C VAL A 300 1.96 -28.37 20.26
N GLU A 301 2.82 -29.41 20.35
CA GLU A 301 2.61 -30.56 21.23
C GLU A 301 2.46 -30.15 22.70
N GLU A 302 3.27 -29.21 23.17
CA GLU A 302 3.17 -28.68 24.54
C GLU A 302 1.82 -27.99 24.78
N LYS A 303 1.36 -27.16 23.84
CA LYS A 303 0.09 -26.44 23.96
C LYS A 303 -1.11 -27.36 23.86
N GLU A 304 -1.08 -28.35 22.97
CA GLU A 304 -2.14 -29.36 22.90
C GLU A 304 -2.29 -30.13 24.22
N LEU A 305 -1.18 -30.48 24.87
CA LEU A 305 -1.18 -31.13 26.18
C LEU A 305 -1.70 -30.20 27.29
N GLN A 306 -1.37 -28.91 27.22
CA GLN A 306 -1.77 -27.92 28.23
C GLN A 306 -3.26 -27.54 28.11
N ASN A 307 -3.72 -27.26 26.90
CA ASN A 307 -5.02 -26.65 26.62
C ASN A 307 -6.08 -27.69 26.23
N SER A 308 -5.67 -28.86 25.74
CA SER A 308 -6.58 -29.90 25.22
C SER A 308 -7.60 -29.35 24.20
N PRO A 309 -7.14 -28.64 23.14
CA PRO A 309 -8.02 -28.03 22.15
C PRO A 309 -8.75 -29.10 21.32
N LEU A 310 -9.81 -28.69 20.61
CA LEU A 310 -10.45 -29.52 19.57
C LEU A 310 -9.50 -29.83 18.41
N GLY A 311 -8.57 -28.91 18.14
CA GLY A 311 -7.52 -29.04 17.14
C GLY A 311 -6.60 -27.82 17.15
N SER A 312 -5.43 -28.00 16.56
CA SER A 312 -4.43 -26.95 16.38
C SER A 312 -4.27 -26.60 14.92
N ILE A 313 -4.17 -25.31 14.63
CA ILE A 313 -4.02 -24.79 13.26
C ILE A 313 -2.70 -24.04 13.20
N VAL A 314 -1.77 -24.54 12.41
CA VAL A 314 -0.46 -23.93 12.21
C VAL A 314 -0.42 -23.33 10.82
N CYS A 315 -0.30 -22.01 10.75
CA CYS A 315 -0.32 -21.28 9.49
C CYS A 315 0.68 -20.12 9.50
N GLY A 316 1.15 -19.76 8.32
CA GLY A 316 2.09 -18.67 8.15
C GLY A 316 3.04 -18.87 6.99
N ASP A 317 4.14 -18.13 7.04
CA ASP A 317 5.18 -18.15 6.03
C ASP A 317 6.29 -19.12 6.45
N PHE A 318 6.24 -20.33 5.89
CA PHE A 318 7.25 -21.34 6.12
C PHE A 318 8.50 -21.17 5.26
N ASN A 319 8.58 -20.14 4.38
CA ASN A 319 9.72 -19.90 3.50
C ASN A 319 10.21 -21.17 2.78
N SER A 320 9.29 -22.08 2.49
CA SER A 320 9.55 -23.40 1.91
C SER A 320 8.53 -23.63 0.83
N ASN A 321 9.02 -23.93 -0.37
CA ASN A 321 8.16 -24.33 -1.46
C ASN A 321 8.04 -25.87 -1.43
N PRO A 322 6.83 -26.43 -1.17
CA PRO A 322 6.62 -27.87 -0.97
C PRO A 322 6.97 -28.71 -2.20
N THR A 323 7.02 -28.09 -3.38
CA THR A 323 7.38 -28.78 -4.62
C THR A 323 8.86 -28.67 -4.95
N SER A 324 9.71 -28.05 -4.12
CA SER A 324 11.15 -27.96 -4.43
C SER A 324 11.85 -29.31 -4.38
N SER A 325 13.05 -29.40 -4.92
CA SER A 325 13.90 -30.58 -4.73
C SER A 325 14.74 -30.46 -3.45
N PRO A 326 15.09 -31.57 -2.78
CA PRO A 326 15.98 -31.54 -1.64
C PRO A 326 17.31 -30.82 -1.94
N PRO A 327 17.84 -30.03 -0.98
CA PRO A 327 17.34 -29.84 0.38
C PRO A 327 16.32 -28.69 0.55
N TRP A 328 15.83 -28.09 -0.54
CA TRP A 328 15.04 -26.86 -0.50
C TRP A 328 13.58 -27.07 -0.04
N ASP A 329 13.08 -28.30 -0.12
CA ASP A 329 11.78 -28.76 0.40
C ASP A 329 11.88 -29.30 1.84
N ASN A 330 13.07 -29.37 2.44
CA ASN A 330 13.28 -30.01 3.74
C ASN A 330 12.42 -29.40 4.86
N GLY A 331 12.16 -28.08 4.85
CA GLY A 331 11.30 -27.45 5.85
C GLY A 331 9.88 -28.03 5.82
N TYR A 332 9.31 -28.14 4.61
CA TYR A 332 8.03 -28.81 4.39
C TYR A 332 8.06 -30.30 4.75
N VAL A 333 9.08 -31.04 4.32
CA VAL A 333 9.23 -32.47 4.66
C VAL A 333 9.30 -32.64 6.18
N THR A 334 10.07 -31.82 6.88
CA THR A 334 10.22 -31.85 8.35
C THR A 334 8.87 -31.64 9.04
N MET A 335 8.03 -30.73 8.52
CA MET A 335 6.70 -30.47 9.06
C MET A 335 5.79 -31.71 8.95
N LEU A 336 5.89 -32.48 7.88
CA LEU A 336 4.99 -33.62 7.60
C LEU A 336 5.52 -34.99 8.01
N ASP A 337 6.85 -35.18 8.14
CA ASP A 337 7.48 -36.51 8.30
C ASP A 337 7.03 -37.25 9.56
N ASN A 338 6.59 -36.53 10.59
CA ASN A 338 6.06 -37.13 11.83
C ASN A 338 4.64 -37.72 11.67
N GLY A 339 3.94 -37.41 10.57
CA GLY A 339 2.59 -37.88 10.27
C GLY A 339 1.47 -37.30 11.14
N THR A 340 1.73 -36.22 11.89
CA THR A 340 0.72 -35.56 12.75
C THR A 340 0.03 -34.38 12.07
N TYR A 341 0.65 -33.80 11.05
CA TYR A 341 0.13 -32.63 10.33
C TYR A 341 -0.52 -33.04 9.01
N VAL A 342 -1.54 -32.28 8.64
CA VAL A 342 -2.24 -32.40 7.36
C VAL A 342 -2.10 -31.07 6.63
N ASP A 343 -1.60 -31.10 5.39
CA ASP A 343 -1.57 -29.93 4.53
C ASP A 343 -2.97 -29.69 3.95
N THR A 344 -3.64 -28.65 4.46
CA THR A 344 -5.00 -28.27 4.04
C THR A 344 -5.11 -27.95 2.55
N PHE A 345 -4.04 -27.47 1.92
CA PHE A 345 -4.03 -27.22 0.48
C PHE A 345 -4.05 -28.55 -0.30
N LEU A 346 -3.26 -29.54 0.12
CA LEU A 346 -3.24 -30.86 -0.52
C LEU A 346 -4.51 -31.68 -0.25
N GLU A 347 -5.19 -31.48 0.87
CA GLU A 347 -6.51 -32.09 1.10
C GLU A 347 -7.54 -31.62 0.08
N VAL A 348 -7.50 -30.34 -0.30
CA VAL A 348 -8.42 -29.76 -1.31
C VAL A 348 -7.94 -30.08 -2.73
N TYR A 349 -6.63 -30.10 -2.95
CA TYR A 349 -5.99 -30.33 -4.24
C TYR A 349 -5.00 -31.50 -4.16
N PRO A 350 -5.46 -32.76 -4.09
CA PRO A 350 -4.59 -33.92 -3.88
C PRO A 350 -3.60 -34.15 -5.02
N ASP A 351 -3.94 -33.71 -6.24
CA ASP A 351 -3.06 -33.77 -7.42
C ASP A 351 -2.04 -32.62 -7.43
N ALA A 352 -1.94 -31.83 -6.35
CA ALA A 352 -1.14 -30.62 -6.35
C ALA A 352 0.38 -30.86 -6.25
N ASN A 353 0.81 -32.08 -5.90
CA ASN A 353 2.19 -32.39 -5.54
C ASN A 353 2.94 -33.25 -6.57
N ASP A 354 2.42 -33.34 -7.80
CA ASP A 354 2.84 -34.36 -8.76
C ASP A 354 4.05 -34.00 -9.66
N LEU A 355 4.84 -32.95 -9.36
CA LEU A 355 6.28 -32.75 -9.72
C LEU A 355 6.74 -31.25 -9.68
N PRO A 356 8.02 -30.95 -9.33
CA PRO A 356 8.56 -29.63 -8.91
C PRO A 356 8.50 -28.38 -9.79
N GLN A 357 8.04 -28.45 -11.04
CA GLN A 357 8.23 -27.32 -11.96
C GLN A 357 7.23 -27.24 -13.12
N GLN A 358 6.32 -28.21 -13.24
CA GLN A 358 5.35 -28.30 -14.32
C GLN A 358 3.90 -28.18 -13.82
N HIS A 359 3.75 -27.81 -12.56
CA HIS A 359 2.46 -27.80 -11.90
C HIS A 359 1.68 -26.52 -12.21
N ILE A 360 0.37 -26.65 -12.42
CA ILE A 360 -0.50 -25.48 -12.71
C ILE A 360 -0.69 -24.58 -11.48
N TYR A 361 -0.30 -25.06 -10.29
CA TYR A 361 -0.27 -24.32 -9.04
C TYR A 361 1.17 -24.02 -8.58
N ASN A 362 2.18 -24.23 -9.44
CA ASN A 362 3.52 -23.75 -9.16
C ASN A 362 3.47 -22.22 -9.06
N THR A 363 3.75 -21.69 -7.88
CA THR A 363 3.81 -20.25 -7.66
C THR A 363 5.06 -19.69 -8.33
N ILE A 364 5.02 -18.39 -8.68
CA ILE A 364 6.13 -17.69 -9.32
C ILE A 364 7.34 -17.79 -8.38
N GLY A 365 8.31 -18.63 -8.73
CA GLY A 365 9.61 -18.59 -8.08
C GLY A 365 10.28 -17.26 -8.42
N GLY A 366 10.75 -16.55 -7.41
CA GLY A 366 11.70 -15.45 -7.61
C GLY A 366 12.84 -15.93 -8.51
N SER A 367 13.44 -15.01 -9.27
CA SER A 367 14.49 -15.32 -10.25
C SER A 367 15.74 -15.94 -9.63
N PHE A 368 15.84 -15.92 -8.29
CA PHE A 368 16.64 -16.76 -7.41
C PHE A 368 15.88 -16.90 -6.07
N PRO A 369 16.16 -17.91 -5.24
CA PRO A 369 15.59 -17.97 -3.91
C PRO A 369 16.16 -16.80 -3.07
N GLY A 370 15.35 -15.77 -2.76
CA GLY A 370 15.72 -14.68 -1.84
C GLY A 370 15.93 -13.28 -2.44
N GLY A 371 14.98 -12.79 -3.22
CA GLY A 371 14.89 -11.36 -3.55
C GLY A 371 13.46 -10.89 -3.37
N SER A 372 13.22 -10.11 -2.30
CA SER A 372 12.21 -9.04 -2.31
C SER A 372 12.53 -8.06 -3.42
#